data_AF-A0AAP8HUR6-F1
#
_entry.id   AF-A0AAP8HUR6-F1
#
_cell.length_a   1.000
_cell.length_b   1.000
_cell.length_c   1.000
_cell.angle_alpha   90.00
_cell.angle_beta   90.00
_cell.angle_gamma   90.00
#
_symmetry.space_group_name_H-M   'P 1'
#
loop_
_entity.id
_entity.type
_entity.pdbx_description
1 polymer ?
#
loop_
_entity_poly.entity_id
_entity_poly.type
_entity_poly.pdbx_seq_one_letter_code
_entity_poly.pdbx_strand_id
1 'polypeptide(L)'
;ADVVENPKKLKFRELEAAMLPRSLDDVDLALINTNYALEAGLVPTKDALFIEGADSPYANILVTRADNKDAPGIKKLVNALHSPEVKKFILDKYKGAVVPAF
;
A
#
# COMPACT_ATOMS: atom_id res chain seq x y z
N ALA A 1 15.12 17.99 8.14
CA ALA A 1 15.00 16.94 7.12
C ALA A 1 15.82 15.77 7.59
N ASP A 2 15.21 14.58 7.70
CA ASP A 2 15.85 13.39 8.30
C ASP A 2 16.80 12.66 7.34
N VAL A 3 17.01 13.22 6.13
CA VAL A 3 17.96 12.70 5.14
C VAL A 3 19.38 13.13 5.54
N VAL A 4 20.16 12.18 6.06
CA VAL A 4 21.55 12.41 6.51
C VAL A 4 22.51 12.56 5.32
N GLU A 5 22.31 11.80 4.23
CA GLU A 5 23.15 11.83 3.03
C GLU A 5 22.32 11.81 1.74
N ASN A 6 22.81 12.52 0.72
CA ASN A 6 22.20 12.55 -0.62
C ASN A 6 23.30 12.59 -1.70
N PRO A 7 24.07 11.49 -1.88
CA PRO A 7 25.19 11.46 -2.83
C PRO A 7 24.74 11.68 -4.28
N LYS A 8 23.49 11.32 -4.60
CA LYS A 8 22.89 11.50 -5.93
C LYS A 8 22.31 12.90 -6.16
N LYS A 9 22.37 13.79 -5.15
CA LYS A 9 21.83 15.17 -5.21
C LYS A 9 20.38 15.22 -5.69
N LEU A 10 19.57 14.24 -5.28
CA LEU A 10 18.16 14.14 -5.61
C LEU A 10 17.39 15.34 -5.05
N LYS A 11 16.39 15.81 -5.80
CA LYS A 11 15.46 16.85 -5.35
C LYS A 11 14.15 16.18 -4.93
N PHE A 12 13.88 16.19 -3.62
CA PHE A 12 12.65 15.64 -3.07
C PHE A 12 11.53 16.68 -3.17
N ARG A 13 10.38 16.26 -3.69
CA ARG A 13 9.16 17.07 -3.77
C ARG A 13 8.02 16.30 -3.12
N GLU A 14 7.42 16.90 -2.13
CA GLU A 14 6.24 16.35 -1.47
C GLU A 14 5.01 16.72 -2.28
N LEU A 15 4.17 15.73 -2.55
CA LEU A 15 2.91 15.87 -3.27
C LEU A 15 1.85 15.02 -2.57
N GLU A 16 0.59 15.41 -2.75
CA GLU A 16 -0.53 14.57 -2.33
C GLU A 16 -0.47 13.20 -3.01
N ALA A 17 -0.66 12.12 -2.23
CA ALA A 17 -0.40 10.76 -2.68
C ALA A 17 -1.17 10.38 -3.96
N ALA A 18 -2.42 10.86 -4.10
CA ALA A 18 -3.28 10.63 -5.26
C ALA A 18 -2.80 11.31 -6.56
N MET A 19 -1.83 12.24 -6.47
CA MET A 19 -1.24 12.92 -7.63
C MET A 19 0.03 12.23 -8.13
N LEU A 20 0.65 11.36 -7.32
CA LEU A 20 1.93 10.76 -7.64
C LEU A 20 1.95 9.93 -8.93
N PRO A 21 0.90 9.16 -9.30
CA PRO A 21 0.89 8.48 -10.60
C PRO A 21 0.94 9.45 -11.78
N ARG A 22 0.31 10.62 -11.66
CA ARG A 22 0.25 11.64 -12.72
C ARG A 22 1.54 12.44 -12.83
N SER A 23 2.37 12.47 -11.79
CA SER A 23 3.66 13.17 -11.83
C SER A 23 4.77 12.36 -12.51
N LEU A 24 4.54 11.09 -12.87
CA LEU A 24 5.58 10.21 -13.42
C LEU A 24 6.25 10.76 -14.69
N ASP A 25 5.54 11.55 -15.50
CA ASP A 25 6.11 12.17 -16.71
C ASP A 25 7.02 13.37 -16.39
N ASP A 26 6.92 13.93 -15.18
CA ASP A 26 7.62 15.15 -14.76
C ASP A 26 8.79 14.87 -13.79
N VAL A 27 8.98 13.62 -13.36
CA VAL A 27 10.00 13.22 -12.38
C VAL A 27 10.73 11.95 -12.78
N ASP A 28 11.97 11.80 -12.34
CA ASP A 28 12.74 10.57 -12.59
C ASP A 28 12.24 9.38 -11.75
N LEU A 29 11.66 9.65 -10.57
CA LEU A 29 11.23 8.66 -9.57
C LEU A 29 10.01 9.18 -8.80
N ALA A 30 9.03 8.30 -8.58
CA ALA A 30 7.91 8.56 -7.67
C ALA A 30 7.70 7.38 -6.72
N LEU A 31 7.49 7.66 -5.44
CA LEU A 31 7.16 6.66 -4.42
C LEU A 31 5.63 6.57 -4.29
N ILE A 32 5.01 5.64 -4.99
CA ILE A 32 3.55 5.58 -5.12
C ILE A 32 2.97 4.47 -4.25
N ASN A 33 1.93 4.75 -3.46
CA ASN A 33 1.18 3.71 -2.75
C ASN A 33 0.50 2.74 -3.72
N THR A 34 0.50 1.45 -3.38
CA THR A 34 -0.04 0.39 -4.25
C THR A 34 -1.46 0.65 -4.73
N ASN A 35 -2.36 1.20 -3.91
CA ASN A 35 -3.74 1.48 -4.32
C ASN A 35 -3.78 2.48 -5.50
N TYR A 36 -3.02 3.57 -5.44
CA TYR A 36 -2.97 4.58 -6.52
C TYR A 36 -2.24 4.06 -7.75
N ALA A 37 -1.20 3.25 -7.57
CA ALA A 37 -0.50 2.61 -8.69
C ALA A 37 -1.46 1.70 -9.48
N LEU A 38 -2.23 0.86 -8.78
CA LEU A 38 -3.21 -0.04 -9.40
C LEU A 38 -4.34 0.72 -10.11
N GLU A 39 -4.85 1.80 -9.50
CA GLU A 39 -5.87 2.67 -10.13
C GLU A 39 -5.35 3.36 -11.40
N ALA A 40 -4.06 3.71 -11.43
CA ALA A 40 -3.40 4.29 -12.59
C ALA A 40 -2.99 3.25 -13.66
N GLY A 41 -3.33 1.97 -13.46
CA GLY A 41 -3.01 0.88 -14.39
C GLY A 41 -1.56 0.37 -14.32
N LEU A 42 -0.79 0.81 -13.32
CA LEU A 42 0.54 0.28 -13.06
C LEU A 42 0.44 -1.09 -12.38
N VAL A 43 1.37 -1.97 -12.69
CA VAL A 43 1.53 -3.29 -12.09
C VAL A 43 2.79 -3.26 -11.21
N PRO A 44 2.67 -3.09 -9.88
CA PRO A 44 3.83 -2.91 -9.01
C PRO A 44 4.89 -3.99 -9.18
N THR A 45 4.49 -5.26 -9.30
CA THR A 45 5.40 -6.41 -9.48
C THR A 45 6.16 -6.45 -10.81
N LYS A 46 5.87 -5.53 -11.75
CA LYS A 46 6.54 -5.42 -13.04
C LYS A 46 7.16 -4.05 -13.26
N ASP A 47 6.43 -2.99 -12.90
CA ASP A 47 6.76 -1.61 -13.27
C ASP A 47 7.55 -0.90 -12.18
N ALA A 48 7.52 -1.38 -10.93
CA ALA A 48 8.27 -0.77 -9.85
C ALA A 48 9.77 -1.13 -9.93
N LEU A 49 10.62 -0.12 -9.78
CA LEU A 49 12.07 -0.30 -9.66
C LEU A 49 12.45 -0.99 -8.34
N PHE A 50 11.65 -0.78 -7.30
CA PHE A 50 11.78 -1.40 -5.99
C PHE A 50 10.41 -1.50 -5.34
N ILE A 51 10.17 -2.58 -4.60
CA ILE A 51 8.94 -2.81 -3.82
C ILE A 51 9.36 -3.10 -2.39
N GLU A 52 8.65 -2.51 -1.44
CA GLU A 52 8.86 -2.81 -0.03
C GLU A 52 8.51 -4.28 0.26
N GLY A 53 9.39 -4.96 1.01
CA GLY A 53 9.25 -6.38 1.31
C GLY A 53 8.15 -6.67 2.33
N ALA A 54 7.88 -7.97 2.55
CA ALA A 54 6.87 -8.45 3.49
C ALA A 54 7.17 -8.13 4.97
N ASP A 55 8.43 -7.81 5.30
CA ASP A 55 8.85 -7.39 6.65
C ASP A 55 8.51 -5.91 6.96
N SER A 56 7.76 -5.26 6.06
CA SER A 56 7.28 -3.89 6.23
C SER A 56 6.40 -3.73 7.48
N PRO A 57 6.58 -2.65 8.26
CA PRO A 57 5.68 -2.31 9.36
C PRO A 57 4.32 -1.76 8.90
N TYR A 58 4.10 -1.60 7.59
CA TYR A 58 2.93 -0.91 7.02
C TYR A 58 1.75 -1.82 6.66
N ALA A 59 1.50 -2.85 7.46
CA ALA A 59 0.29 -3.64 7.33
C ALA A 59 -0.96 -2.75 7.48
N ASN A 60 -1.89 -2.83 6.52
CA ASN A 60 -3.17 -2.13 6.62
C ASN A 60 -4.03 -2.77 7.72
N ILE A 61 -4.72 -1.93 8.51
CA ILE A 61 -5.48 -2.38 9.68
C ILE A 61 -6.96 -1.98 9.59
N LEU A 62 -7.82 -2.82 10.16
CA LEU A 62 -9.20 -2.44 10.45
C LEU A 62 -9.24 -1.62 11.74
N VAL A 63 -9.75 -0.39 11.65
CA VAL A 63 -9.85 0.53 12.78
C VAL A 63 -11.31 0.74 13.15
N THR A 64 -11.58 0.85 14.46
CA THR A 64 -12.90 1.18 15.00
C THR A 64 -12.78 2.26 16.07
N ARG A 65 -13.90 2.90 16.43
CA ARG A 65 -13.94 3.69 17.67
C ARG A 65 -13.77 2.77 18.87
N ALA A 66 -13.08 3.26 19.90
CA ALA A 66 -12.74 2.46 21.07
C ALA A 66 -13.96 1.87 21.79
N ASP A 67 -15.08 2.61 21.84
CA ASP A 67 -16.35 2.20 22.43
C ASP A 67 -17.14 1.17 21.61
N ASN A 68 -16.74 0.94 20.35
CA ASN A 68 -17.45 0.09 19.40
C ASN A 68 -16.62 -1.14 18.97
N LYS A 69 -15.39 -1.29 19.47
CA LYS A 69 -14.47 -2.36 19.06
C LYS A 69 -15.04 -3.78 19.26
N ASP A 70 -15.91 -3.95 20.25
CA ASP A 70 -16.49 -5.24 20.64
C ASP A 70 -17.85 -5.53 20.01
N ALA A 71 -18.39 -4.61 19.21
CA ALA A 71 -19.71 -4.78 18.62
C ALA A 71 -19.77 -6.05 17.75
N PRO A 72 -20.89 -6.81 17.78
CA PRO A 72 -21.02 -8.05 17.02
C PRO A 72 -20.75 -7.89 15.52
N GLY A 73 -21.11 -6.74 14.95
CA GLY A 73 -20.82 -6.41 13.55
C GLY A 73 -19.32 -6.29 13.25
N ILE A 74 -18.54 -5.70 14.15
CA ILE A 74 -17.08 -5.59 14.00
C ILE A 74 -16.42 -6.96 14.06
N LYS A 75 -16.82 -7.80 15.01
CA LYS A 75 -16.29 -9.18 15.13
C LYS A 75 -16.58 -10.00 13.87
N LYS A 76 -17.79 -9.89 13.32
CA LYS A 76 -18.15 -10.52 12.04
C LYS A 76 -17.30 -10.00 10.87
N LEU A 77 -17.06 -8.69 10.82
CA LEU A 77 -16.23 -8.08 9.78
C LEU A 77 -14.77 -8.54 9.85
N VAL A 78 -14.16 -8.55 11.03
CA VAL A 78 -12.78 -9.07 11.22
C VAL A 78 -12.67 -10.50 10.72
N ASN A 79 -13.60 -11.36 11.13
CA ASN A 79 -13.59 -12.77 10.70
C ASN A 79 -13.76 -12.92 9.18
N ALA A 80 -14.61 -12.10 8.57
CA ALA A 80 -14.79 -12.11 7.12
C ALA A 80 -13.53 -11.64 6.38
N LEU A 81 -12.87 -10.57 6.85
CA LEU A 81 -11.62 -10.07 6.28
C LEU A 81 -10.48 -11.08 6.42
N HIS A 82 -10.42 -11.83 7.52
CA HIS A 82 -9.39 -12.85 7.76
C HIS A 82 -9.74 -14.24 7.20
N SER A 83 -10.78 -14.34 6.37
CA SER A 83 -11.22 -15.63 5.82
C SER A 83 -10.25 -16.19 4.77
N PRO A 84 -10.17 -17.53 4.61
CA PRO A 84 -9.40 -18.16 3.53
C PRO A 84 -9.81 -17.66 2.13
N GLU A 85 -11.09 -17.34 1.94
CA GLU A 85 -11.64 -16.81 0.69
C GLU A 85 -11.06 -15.43 0.36
N VAL A 86 -10.99 -14.54 1.34
CA VAL A 86 -10.38 -13.21 1.16
C VAL A 86 -8.86 -13.33 0.94
N LYS A 87 -8.19 -14.21 1.69
CA LYS A 87 -6.76 -14.49 1.48
C LYS A 87 -6.50 -14.94 0.03
N LYS A 88 -7.29 -15.89 -0.45
CA LYS A 88 -7.20 -16.39 -1.83
C LYS A 88 -7.49 -15.30 -2.84
N PHE A 89 -8.54 -14.51 -2.64
CA PHE A 89 -8.88 -13.39 -3.51
C PHE A 89 -7.71 -12.40 -3.63
N ILE A 90 -7.08 -12.02 -2.52
CA ILE A 90 -5.93 -11.09 -2.53
C ILE A 90 -4.79 -11.64 -3.38
N LEU A 91 -4.40 -12.90 -3.14
CA LEU A 91 -3.30 -13.54 -3.86
C LEU A 91 -3.59 -13.67 -5.37
N ASP A 92 -4.80 -14.10 -5.73
CA ASP A 92 -5.19 -14.30 -7.12
C ASP A 92 -5.34 -12.97 -7.88
N LYS A 93 -5.98 -11.98 -7.25
CA LYS A 93 -6.32 -10.70 -7.88
C LYS A 93 -5.09 -9.81 -8.05
N TYR A 94 -4.28 -9.67 -7.00
CA TYR A 94 -3.19 -8.70 -6.96
C TYR A 94 -1.82 -9.30 -7.26
N LYS A 95 -1.70 -10.64 -7.36
CA LYS A 95 -0.51 -11.32 -7.87
C LYS A 95 0.81 -10.84 -7.24
N GLY A 96 0.79 -10.63 -5.92
CA GLY A 96 1.94 -10.16 -5.15
C GLY A 96 2.05 -8.64 -4.95
N ALA A 97 1.25 -7.81 -5.64
CA ALA A 97 1.20 -6.37 -5.37
C ALA A 97 0.55 -6.04 -4.02
N VAL A 98 -0.34 -6.91 -3.53
CA VAL A 98 -0.93 -6.85 -2.19
C VAL A 98 -0.71 -8.21 -1.53
N VAL A 99 -0.21 -8.20 -0.30
CA VAL A 99 0.11 -9.41 0.47
C VAL A 99 -0.78 -9.46 1.72
N PRO A 100 -1.45 -10.60 2.01
CA PRO A 100 -2.23 -10.76 3.24
C PRO A 100 -1.35 -10.67 4.50
N ALA A 101 -1.82 -9.96 5.52
CA ALA A 101 -1.14 -9.81 6.81
C ALA A 101 -1.66 -10.78 7.90
N PHE A 102 -2.36 -11.85 7.50
CA PHE A 102 -3.00 -12.84 8.37
C PHE A 102 -2.94 -14.27 7.78
#